data_AF-A0A843J7W0-F1
#
_entry.id   AF-A0A843J7W0-F1
#
_cell.length_a   1.000
_cell.length_b   1.000
_cell.length_c   1.000
_cell.angle_alpha   90.00
_cell.angle_beta   90.00
_cell.angle_gamma   90.00
#
_symmetry.space_group_name_H-M   'P 1'
#
loop_
_entity.id
_entity.type
_entity.pdbx_description
1 polymer ?
#
loop_
_entity_poly.entity_id
_entity_poly.type
_entity_poly.pdbx_seq_one_letter_code
_entity_poly.pdbx_strand_id
1 'polypeptide(L)'
;MQGEAGAKSYLVAPNNTVQLWDSEQNVIYLKSADASGMPSIKILDYTIRQEAPKTPVDALKTETKGNPYQDEFNALQGQIDALKREIEELKGNEQ
;
A
#
# COMPACT_ATOMS: atom_id res chain seq x y z
N MET A 1 -28.04 0.06 -8.69
CA MET A 1 -27.96 -1.41 -8.90
C MET A 1 -27.29 -1.98 -7.67
N GLN A 2 -27.85 -3.05 -7.13
CA GLN A 2 -27.66 -3.47 -5.73
C GLN A 2 -26.69 -4.64 -5.64
N GLY A 3 -25.55 -4.48 -4.97
CA GLY A 3 -24.77 -5.62 -4.51
C GLY A 3 -24.14 -6.50 -5.61
N GLU A 4 -23.69 -7.66 -5.15
CA GLU A 4 -23.25 -8.78 -5.99
C GLU A 4 -24.32 -9.23 -6.99
N ALA A 5 -25.61 -9.17 -6.61
CA ALA A 5 -26.72 -9.56 -7.48
C ALA A 5 -26.84 -8.63 -8.71
N GLY A 6 -26.70 -7.32 -8.49
CA GLY A 6 -26.64 -6.33 -9.55
C GLY A 6 -25.45 -6.57 -10.47
N ALA A 7 -24.26 -6.80 -9.90
CA ALA A 7 -23.07 -7.10 -10.68
C ALA A 7 -23.20 -8.37 -11.53
N LYS A 8 -23.78 -9.44 -10.98
CA LYS A 8 -24.06 -10.69 -11.72
C LYS A 8 -25.05 -10.49 -12.87
N SER A 9 -26.05 -9.62 -12.71
CA SER A 9 -27.04 -9.33 -13.76
C SER A 9 -26.51 -8.43 -14.89
N TYR A 10 -25.41 -7.71 -14.68
CA TYR A 10 -24.90 -6.72 -15.63
C TYR A 10 -24.35 -7.37 -16.90
N LEU A 11 -24.87 -7.05 -18.09
CA LEU A 11 -24.39 -7.66 -19.34
C LEU A 11 -23.07 -7.05 -19.80
N VAL A 12 -22.13 -7.91 -20.20
CA VAL A 12 -20.82 -7.52 -20.73
C VAL A 12 -20.64 -8.16 -22.10
N ALA A 13 -20.26 -7.36 -23.09
CA ALA A 13 -20.01 -7.85 -24.44
C ALA A 13 -18.77 -8.77 -24.46
N PRO A 14 -18.69 -9.74 -25.40
CA PRO A 14 -17.52 -10.59 -25.56
C PRO A 14 -16.23 -9.78 -25.71
N ASN A 15 -15.13 -10.29 -25.14
CA ASN A 15 -13.83 -9.62 -25.06
C ASN A 15 -13.85 -8.26 -24.35
N ASN A 16 -14.85 -7.99 -23.51
CA ASN A 16 -14.93 -6.75 -22.76
C ASN A 16 -14.91 -6.99 -21.25
N THR A 17 -14.55 -5.94 -20.49
CA THR A 17 -14.56 -5.92 -19.04
C THR A 17 -15.17 -4.62 -18.54
N VAL A 18 -16.09 -4.74 -17.60
CA VAL A 18 -16.75 -3.60 -16.95
C VAL A 18 -16.49 -3.65 -15.45
N GLN A 19 -16.19 -2.47 -14.90
CA GLN A 19 -16.02 -2.27 -13.48
C GLN A 19 -17.31 -1.71 -12.87
N LEU A 20 -17.78 -2.35 -11.81
CA LEU A 20 -19.01 -1.99 -11.10
C LEU A 20 -18.68 -1.71 -9.64
N TRP A 21 -19.01 -0.50 -9.21
CA TRP A 21 -18.83 -0.06 -7.84
C TRP A 21 -20.04 -0.47 -7.01
N ASP A 22 -19.76 -1.11 -5.88
CA ASP A 22 -20.80 -1.39 -4.90
C ASP A 22 -21.15 -0.12 -4.12
N SER A 23 -22.43 0.07 -3.83
CA SER A 23 -22.93 1.22 -3.07
C SER A 23 -23.07 0.95 -1.58
N GLU A 24 -23.06 -0.33 -1.17
CA GLU A 24 -23.35 -0.77 0.20
C GLU A 24 -22.06 -1.23 0.92
N GLN A 25 -21.06 -1.69 0.17
CA GLN A 25 -19.79 -2.23 0.65
C GLN A 25 -18.61 -1.59 -0.08
N ASN A 26 -17.42 -1.61 0.51
CA ASN A 26 -16.20 -1.15 -0.14
C ASN A 26 -15.64 -2.23 -1.08
N VAL A 27 -16.47 -2.63 -2.04
CA VAL A 27 -16.21 -3.72 -2.98
C VAL A 27 -16.34 -3.20 -4.40
N ILE A 28 -15.43 -3.65 -5.26
CA ILE A 28 -15.49 -3.44 -6.69
C ILE A 28 -15.65 -4.80 -7.37
N TYR A 29 -16.64 -4.91 -8.24
CA TYR A 29 -16.83 -6.08 -9.09
C TYR A 29 -16.25 -5.82 -10.48
N LEU A 30 -15.31 -6.66 -10.91
CA LEU A 30 -14.85 -6.69 -12.30
C LEU A 30 -15.59 -7.82 -12.99
N LYS A 31 -16.49 -7.47 -13.91
CA LYS A 31 -17.17 -8.43 -14.75
C LYS A 31 -16.57 -8.41 -16.15
N SER A 32 -16.03 -9.53 -16.59
CA SER A 32 -15.51 -9.70 -17.94
C SER A 32 -16.29 -10.77 -18.68
N ALA A 33 -16.28 -10.71 -20.01
CA ALA A 33 -16.70 -11.81 -20.86
C ALA A 33 -15.56 -12.17 -21.81
N ASP A 34 -15.27 -13.47 -21.92
CA ASP A 34 -14.26 -13.95 -22.86
C ASP A 34 -14.75 -13.86 -24.32
N ALA A 35 -13.94 -14.34 -25.26
CA ALA A 35 -14.29 -14.33 -26.69
C ALA A 35 -15.54 -15.15 -27.02
N SER A 36 -15.90 -16.12 -26.18
CA SER A 36 -17.11 -16.93 -26.31
C SER A 36 -18.34 -16.29 -25.66
N GLY A 37 -18.15 -15.15 -24.98
CA GLY A 37 -19.19 -14.48 -24.22
C GLY A 37 -19.43 -15.09 -22.84
N MET A 38 -18.55 -15.98 -22.36
CA MET A 38 -18.68 -16.57 -21.03
C MET A 38 -18.35 -15.51 -19.97
N PRO A 39 -19.30 -15.15 -19.09
CA PRO A 39 -19.06 -14.14 -18.09
C PRO A 39 -18.23 -14.70 -16.92
N SER A 40 -17.24 -13.94 -16.48
CA SER A 40 -16.50 -14.18 -15.24
C SER A 40 -16.55 -12.94 -14.35
N ILE A 41 -16.55 -13.13 -13.03
CA ILE A 41 -16.59 -12.04 -12.06
C ILE A 41 -15.46 -12.18 -11.06
N LYS A 42 -14.76 -11.06 -10.81
CA LYS A 42 -13.75 -10.93 -9.75
C LYS A 42 -14.24 -9.90 -8.75
N ILE A 43 -14.03 -10.18 -7.48
CA ILE A 43 -14.41 -9.32 -6.36
C ILE A 43 -13.12 -8.74 -5.79
N LEU A 44 -13.07 -7.42 -5.64
CA LEU A 44 -11.93 -6.71 -5.07
C LEU A 44 -12.42 -5.87 -3.90
N ASP A 45 -11.88 -6.14 -2.72
CA ASP A 45 -12.02 -5.26 -1.56
C ASP A 45 -11.03 -4.10 -1.68
N TYR A 46 -11.51 -2.87 -1.48
CA TYR A 46 -10.66 -1.69 -1.55
C TYR A 46 -10.78 -0.84 -0.29
N THR A 47 -9.69 -0.16 0.06
CA THR A 47 -9.66 0.83 1.14
C THR A 47 -9.21 2.16 0.56
N ILE A 48 -10.02 3.20 0.77
CA ILE A 48 -9.66 4.56 0.35
C ILE A 48 -8.61 5.08 1.34
N ARG A 49 -7.40 5.37 0.85
CA ARG A 49 -6.41 6.09 1.65
C ARG A 49 -6.68 7.59 1.49
N GLN A 50 -7.13 8.24 2.57
CA GLN A 50 -7.02 9.70 2.66
C GLN A 50 -5.54 10.01 2.84
N GLU A 51 -4.89 10.46 1.77
CA GLU A 51 -3.47 10.78 1.82
C GLU A 51 -3.26 11.99 2.74
N ALA A 52 -2.61 11.79 3.89
CA ALA A 52 -1.51 12.69 4.20
C ALA A 52 -0.38 12.33 3.22
N PRO A 53 0.30 13.31 2.60
CA PRO A 53 1.19 13.07 1.48
C PRO A 53 2.32 12.13 1.92
N LYS A 54 2.42 10.97 1.28
CA LYS A 54 3.59 10.10 1.43
C LYS A 54 4.12 9.77 0.04
N THR A 55 5.33 10.25 -0.17
CA THR A 55 6.28 9.87 -1.20
C THR A 55 6.28 8.36 -1.47
N PRO A 56 6.60 7.94 -2.70
CA PRO A 56 6.46 6.55 -3.14
C PRO A 56 7.51 5.65 -2.49
N VAL A 57 7.19 5.09 -1.31
CA VAL A 57 7.99 3.99 -0.72
C VAL A 57 7.21 2.98 0.14
N ASP A 58 5.95 3.21 0.49
CA ASP A 58 5.23 2.36 1.47
C ASP A 58 4.08 1.53 0.86
N ALA A 59 4.36 0.66 -0.11
CA ALA A 59 3.41 -0.35 -0.59
C ALA A 59 3.76 -1.81 -0.21
N LEU A 60 4.73 -2.02 0.70
CA LEU A 60 5.09 -3.35 1.21
C LEU A 60 5.40 -3.31 2.71
N LYS A 61 4.41 -3.08 3.57
CA LYS A 61 4.52 -3.37 5.01
C LYS A 61 3.20 -3.83 5.61
N THR A 62 2.89 -5.11 5.44
CA THR A 62 2.07 -5.88 6.40
C THR A 62 2.68 -7.26 6.59
N GLU A 63 3.83 -7.31 7.26
CA GLU A 63 4.20 -8.43 8.11
C GLU A 63 4.87 -7.81 9.34
N THR A 64 4.35 -8.11 10.52
CA THR A 64 4.86 -7.69 11.82
C THR A 64 6.23 -8.33 12.06
N LYS A 65 7.28 -7.78 11.43
CA LYS A 65 8.65 -7.85 11.90
C LYS A 65 9.02 -6.43 12.26
N GLY A 66 9.58 -6.24 13.46
CA GLY A 66 10.13 -4.96 13.88
C GLY A 66 10.95 -4.34 12.75
N ASN A 67 10.81 -3.03 12.59
CA ASN A 67 11.49 -2.28 11.54
C ASN A 67 12.96 -2.76 11.45
N PRO A 68 13.40 -3.41 10.35
CA PRO A 68 14.68 -4.12 10.30
C PRO A 68 15.88 -3.17 10.44
N TYR A 69 15.63 -1.87 10.38
CA TYR A 69 16.60 -0.79 10.52
C TYR A 69 16.62 -0.18 11.92
N GLN A 70 15.82 -0.66 12.88
CA GLN A 70 15.76 -0.06 14.22
C GLN A 70 17.10 -0.20 14.95
N ASP A 71 17.71 -1.39 14.87
CA ASP A 71 19.03 -1.67 15.46
C ASP A 71 20.14 -0.89 14.74
N GLU A 72 20.12 -0.85 13.40
CA GLU A 72 21.09 -0.08 12.61
C GLU A 72 20.97 1.43 12.89
N PHE A 73 19.75 1.94 13.03
CA PHE A 73 19.49 3.34 13.37
C PHE A 73 20.02 3.69 14.77
N ASN A 74 19.79 2.84 15.76
CA ASN A 74 20.32 3.02 17.11
C ASN A 74 21.86 2.95 17.13
N ALA A 75 22.45 2.06 16.35
CA ALA A 75 23.90 1.94 16.21
C ALA A 75 24.51 3.19 15.55
N LEU A 76 23.86 3.74 14.52
CA LEU A 76 24.28 4.99 13.87
C LEU A 76 24.14 6.19 14.81
N GLN A 77 23.07 6.25 15.59
CA GLN A 77 22.87 7.30 16.58
C GLN A 77 24.01 7.29 17.62
N GLY A 78 24.37 6.11 18.13
CA GLY A 78 25.50 5.95 19.05
C GLY A 78 26.84 6.39 18.45
N GLN A 79 27.09 6.08 17.17
CA GLN A 79 28.29 6.53 16.47
C GLN A 79 28.34 8.05 16.30
N ILE A 80 27.21 8.69 15.98
CA ILE A 80 27.12 10.15 15.87
C ILE A 80 27.40 10.82 17.22
N ASP A 81 26.84 10.30 18.31
CA ASP A 81 27.09 10.84 19.65
C ASP A 81 28.54 10.65 20.10
N ALA A 82 29.17 9.52 19.77
CA ALA A 82 30.59 9.29 20.03
C ALA A 82 31.49 10.26 19.24
N LEU A 83 31.24 10.42 17.93
CA LEU A 83 31.98 11.36 17.07
C LEU A 83 31.81 12.80 17.51
N LYS A 84 30.62 13.20 17.97
CA LYS A 84 30.41 14.55 18.52
C LYS A 84 31.28 14.79 19.75
N ARG A 85 31.36 13.83 20.67
CA ARG A 85 32.23 13.94 21.85
C ARG A 85 33.70 14.03 21.47
N GLU A 86 34.15 13.18 20.53
CA GLU A 86 35.53 13.21 20.06
C GLU A 86 35.88 14.55 19.39
N ILE A 87 34.96 15.14 18.62
CA ILE A 87 35.13 16.48 18.04
C ILE A 87 35.18 17.56 19.14
N GLU A 88 34.37 17.46 20.19
CA GLU A 88 34.40 18.40 21.31
C GLU A 88 35.69 18.27 22.13
N GLU A 89 36.20 17.05 22.33
CA GLU A 89 37.48 16.79 23.01
C GLU A 89 38.68 17.28 22.18
N LEU A 90 38.66 17.08 20.86
CA LEU A 90 39.69 17.61 19.96
C LEU A 90 39.69 19.15 19.93
N LYS A 91 38.51 19.77 19.87
CA LYS A 91 38.39 21.23 19.96
C LYS A 91 38.76 21.81 21.32
N GLY A 92 38.57 21.04 22.39
CA GLY A 92 38.97 21.41 23.75
C GLY A 92 40.48 21.32 24.00
N ASN A 93 41.19 20.47 23.26
CA ASN A 93 42.65 20.34 23.32
C ASN A 93 43.41 21.34 22.42
N GLU A 94 42.70 22.15 21.62
CA GLU A 94 43.26 23.22 20.78
C GLU A 94 43.18 24.63 21.43
N GLN A 95 42.76 24.73 22.71
CA GLN A 95 42.82 25.96 23.53
C GLN A 95 43.87 25.84 24.64
#